data_AF-A0A162BQS8-F1
#
_entry.id   AF-A0A162BQS8-F1
#
_cell.length_a   1.000
_cell.length_b   1.000
_cell.length_c   1.000
_cell.angle_alpha   90.00
_cell.angle_beta   90.00
_cell.angle_gamma   90.00
#
_symmetry.space_group_name_H-M   'P 1'
#
loop_
_entity.id
_entity.type
_entity.pdbx_description
1 polymer ?
#
loop_
_entity_poly.entity_id
_entity_poly.type
_entity_poly.pdbx_seq_one_letter_code
_entity_poly.pdbx_strand_id
1 'polypeptide(L)' 'TKVSSKLEGACVLKPSVSLMATTSLSTGHALVQKDLENIPVANLSPKSVWLEKGVTLGTLEEIQEVEKAE' A
#
# COMPACT_ATOMS: atom_id res chain seq x y z
N THR A 1 2.54 -23.78 -12.67
CA THR A 1 2.34 -23.68 -11.21
C THR A 1 0.98 -23.05 -10.97
N LYS A 2 0.05 -23.70 -10.26
CA LYS A 2 -1.30 -23.17 -10.07
C LYS A 2 -1.21 -21.91 -9.22
N VAL A 3 -1.43 -20.75 -9.82
CA VAL A 3 -1.71 -19.51 -9.09
C VAL A 3 -2.84 -19.86 -8.13
N SER A 4 -2.58 -19.78 -6.82
CA SER A 4 -3.70 -19.80 -5.89
C SER A 4 -4.57 -18.63 -6.31
N SER A 5 -5.83 -18.87 -6.70
CA SER A 5 -6.82 -17.89 -7.18
C SER A 5 -7.11 -16.73 -6.22
N LYS A 6 -6.27 -16.55 -5.21
CA LYS A 6 -6.29 -15.57 -4.13
C LYS A 6 -5.45 -14.32 -4.42
N LEU A 7 -4.59 -14.33 -5.44
CA LEU A 7 -3.70 -13.20 -5.76
C LEU A 7 -3.99 -12.54 -7.11
N GLU A 8 -4.93 -13.09 -7.88
CA GLU A 8 -5.38 -12.47 -9.12
C GLU A 8 -6.02 -11.12 -8.81
N GLY A 9 -5.52 -10.05 -9.44
CA GLY A 9 -5.94 -8.68 -9.15
C GLY A 9 -5.41 -8.08 -7.84
N ALA A 10 -4.49 -8.75 -7.16
CA ALA A 10 -3.80 -8.21 -6.00
C ALA A 10 -2.64 -7.28 -6.40
N CYS A 11 -2.50 -6.19 -5.65
CA CYS A 11 -1.41 -5.23 -5.75
C CYS A 11 -0.67 -5.14 -4.41
N VAL A 12 0.59 -4.76 -4.48
CA VAL A 12 1.38 -4.34 -3.31
C VAL A 12 1.15 -2.84 -3.10
N LEU A 13 0.58 -2.46 -1.97
CA LEU A 13 0.61 -1.09 -1.50
C LEU A 13 1.98 -0.81 -0.86
N LYS A 14 2.74 0.11 -1.46
CA LYS A 14 3.93 0.70 -0.86
C LYS A 14 3.58 2.03 -0.19
N PRO A 15 3.93 2.24 1.09
CA PRO A 15 3.62 3.47 1.80
C PRO A 15 4.42 4.64 1.23
N SER A 16 3.85 5.83 1.29
CA SER A 16 4.54 7.06 0.90
C SER A 16 5.65 7.39 1.89
N VAL A 17 6.90 7.24 1.45
CA VAL A 17 8.09 7.58 2.25
C VAL A 17 8.10 9.05 2.62
N SER A 18 7.70 9.93 1.68
CA SER A 18 7.63 11.38 1.92
C SER A 18 6.58 11.73 2.97
N LEU A 19 5.40 11.11 2.91
CA LEU A 19 4.35 11.33 3.90
C LEU A 19 4.79 10.85 5.29
N MET A 20 5.40 9.67 5.36
CA MET A 20 5.91 9.13 6.63
C MET A 20 7.00 10.03 7.22
N ALA A 21 7.93 10.52 6.40
CA ALA A 21 9.02 11.38 6.85
C ALA A 21 8.53 12.75 7.36
N THR A 22 7.48 13.32 6.76
CA THR A 22 7.00 14.67 7.08
C THR A 22 5.94 14.69 8.18
N THR A 23 5.09 13.66 8.23
CA THR A 23 3.89 13.65 9.08
C THR A 23 3.86 12.50 10.08
N SER A 24 4.79 11.53 9.98
CA SER A 24 4.75 10.27 10.73
C SER A 24 3.48 9.43 10.47
N LEU A 25 2.77 9.68 9.36
CA LEU A 25 1.67 8.84 8.90
C LEU A 25 2.17 7.76 7.96
N SER A 26 1.65 6.53 8.11
CA SER A 26 2.02 5.42 7.25
C SER A 26 0.84 4.48 7.04
N THR A 27 0.68 4.01 5.80
CA THR A 27 -0.23 2.90 5.48
C THR A 27 0.40 1.53 5.73
N GLY A 28 1.69 1.48 6.04
CA GLY A 28 2.49 0.25 5.99
C GLY A 28 2.59 -0.34 4.57
N HIS A 29 3.31 -1.44 4.47
CA HIS A 29 3.27 -2.30 3.29
C HIS A 29 2.11 -3.29 3.43
N ALA A 30 1.29 -3.43 2.39
CA ALA A 30 0.14 -4.32 2.42
C ALA A 30 -0.10 -4.98 1.05
N LEU A 31 -0.67 -6.18 1.08
CA LEU A 31 -1.30 -6.79 -0.09
C LEU A 31 -2.77 -6.37 -0.11
N VAL A 32 -3.20 -5.77 -1.21
CA VAL A 32 -4.55 -5.22 -1.37
C VAL A 32 -5.12 -5.58 -2.74
N GLN A 33 -6.44 -5.47 -2.92
CA GLN A 33 -7.04 -5.54 -4.25
C GLN A 33 -6.97 -4.19 -4.97
N LYS A 34 -7.00 -4.20 -6.30
CA LYS A 34 -6.87 -2.99 -7.13
C LYS A 34 -8.02 -1.98 -6.94
N ASP A 35 -9.20 -2.46 -6.55
CA ASP A 35 -10.44 -1.70 -6.35
C ASP A 35 -10.68 -1.28 -4.88
N LEU A 36 -9.60 -1.14 -4.10
CA LEU A 36 -9.67 -0.84 -2.69
C LEU A 36 -10.37 0.50 -2.37
N GLU A 37 -11.46 0.42 -1.61
CA GLU A 37 -12.22 1.60 -1.16
C GLU A 37 -11.56 2.31 0.04
N ASN A 38 -10.92 1.55 0.95
CA ASN A 38 -10.41 2.05 2.21
C ASN A 38 -9.00 1.52 2.52
N ILE A 39 -8.12 2.38 3.05
CA ILE A 39 -6.76 2.01 3.46
C ILE A 39 -6.56 2.37 4.93
N PRO A 40 -6.08 1.45 5.78
CA PRO A 40 -5.70 1.79 7.14
C PRO A 40 -4.49 2.73 7.15
N VAL A 41 -4.57 3.81 7.93
CA VAL A 41 -3.46 4.75 8.15
C VAL A 41 -3.11 4.74 9.64
N ALA A 42 -1.85 4.47 9.94
CA ALA A 42 -1.31 4.57 11.28
C ALA A 42 -0.71 5.96 11.50
N ASN A 43 -1.06 6.59 12.63
CA ASN A 43 -0.37 7.76 13.14
C ASN A 43 0.73 7.31 14.10
N LEU A 44 1.99 7.46 13.70
CA LEU A 44 3.16 7.10 14.50
C LEU A 44 3.70 8.27 15.33
N SER A 45 3.05 9.43 15.25
CA SER A 45 3.38 10.61 16.07
C SER A 45 2.70 10.52 17.44
N PRO A 46 3.32 11.06 18.51
CA PRO A 46 2.65 11.22 19.81
C PRO A 46 1.56 12.31 19.81
N LYS A 47 1.30 12.96 18.68
CA LYS A 47 0.33 14.06 18.53
C LYS A 47 -0.63 13.78 17.38
N SER A 48 -1.76 14.47 17.38
CA SER A 48 -2.66 14.51 16.23
C SER A 48 -1.96 15.14 15.02
N VAL A 49 -2.24 14.59 13.84
CA VAL A 49 -1.65 15.01 12.57
C VAL A 49 -2.77 15.32 11.60
N TRP A 50 -2.64 16.44 10.88
CA TRP A 50 -3.58 16.82 9.83
C TRP A 50 -3.16 16.19 8.50
N LEU A 51 -4.14 15.63 7.78
CA LEU A 51 -3.93 15.08 6.45
C LEU A 51 -4.63 15.99 5.43
N GLU A 52 -3.85 16.57 4.53
CA GLU A 52 -4.40 17.45 3.49
C GLU A 52 -5.06 16.64 2.37
N LYS A 53 -6.09 17.21 1.74
CA LYS A 53 -6.75 16.58 0.60
C LYS A 53 -5.79 16.51 -0.58
N GLY A 54 -5.69 15.34 -1.22
CA GLY A 54 -4.88 15.12 -2.42
C GLY A 54 -3.47 14.62 -2.15
N VAL A 55 -3.08 14.43 -0.88
CA VAL A 55 -1.79 13.82 -0.54
C VAL A 55 -1.75 12.34 -0.93
N THR A 56 -0.59 11.90 -1.41
CA THR A 56 -0.36 10.50 -1.76
C THR A 56 -0.03 9.69 -0.50
N LEU A 57 -0.93 8.76 -0.13
CA LEU A 57 -0.73 7.83 0.99
C LEU A 57 0.28 6.72 0.68
N GLY A 58 0.35 6.34 -0.60
CA GLY A 58 1.22 5.27 -1.10
C GLY A 58 1.00 5.03 -2.58
N THR A 59 1.67 4.03 -3.12
CA THR A 59 1.56 3.60 -4.52
C THR A 59 1.18 2.14 -4.59
N LEU A 60 0.32 1.80 -5.54
CA LEU A 60 -0.02 0.42 -5.85
C LEU A 60 0.90 -0.10 -6.95
N GLU A 61 1.53 -1.24 -6.72
CA GLU A 61 2.31 -1.96 -7.72
C GLU A 61 1.67 -3.32 -7.98
N GLU A 62 1.46 -3.63 -9.27
CA GLU A 62 0.93 -4.93 -9.66
C GLU A 62 1.96 -6.03 -9.39
N ILE A 63 1.49 -7.14 -8.84
CA ILE A 63 2.33 -8.31 -8.64
C ILE A 63 2.50 -8.98 -10.02
N GLN A 64 3.68 -8.85 -10.62
CA GLN A 64 4.00 -9.61 -11.82
C GLN A 64 4.26 -11.07 -11.44
N GLU A 65 3.57 -11.99 -12.09
CA GLU A 65 3.87 -13.41 -11.99
C GLU A 65 5.22 -13.66 -12.64
N VAL A 66 6.24 -13.89 -11.82
CA VAL A 66 7.49 -14.47 -12.33
C VAL A 66 7.18 -15.93 -12.63
N GLU A 67 6.91 -16.25 -13.90
CA GLU A 67 7.08 -17.61 -14.39
C GLU A 67 8.51 -18.02 -14.05
N LYS A 68 8.66 -18.90 -13.05
CA LYS A 68 9.93 -19.61 -12.86
C LYS A 68 10.18 -20.37 -14.16
N ALA A 69 11.11 -19.89 -14.97
CA ALA A 69 11.73 -20.69 -16.00
C ALA A 69 12.37 -21.90 -15.30
N GLU A 70 11.85 -23.09 -15.61
CA GLU A 70 12.48 -24.38 -15.27
C GLU A 70 13.83 -24.53 -15.96
#